data_AF-A0A1I2KW74-F1
#
_entry.id   AF-A0A1I2KW74-F1
#
_cell.length_a   1.000
_cell.length_b   1.000
_cell.length_c   1.000
_cell.angle_alpha   90.00
_cell.angle_beta   90.00
_cell.angle_gamma   90.00
#
_symmetry.space_group_name_H-M   'P 1'
#
loop_
_entity.id
_entity.type
_entity.pdbx_description
1 polymer ?
#
loop_
_entity_poly.entity_id
_entity_poly.type
_entity_poly.pdbx_seq_one_letter_code
_entity_poly.pdbx_strand_id
1 'polypeptide(L)' 'MNKVRITGLGLLAIGISLISLFEGDLAGIAAGLLTGLGIGLLVTGRLRFQK' A
#
# COMPACT_ATOMS: atom_id res chain seq x y z
N MET A 1 -18.03 6.42 3.95
CA MET A 1 -16.71 5.76 3.95
C MET A 1 -15.82 6.44 2.92
N ASN A 2 -14.72 7.06 3.36
CA ASN A 2 -13.85 7.89 2.49
C ASN A 2 -13.22 7.06 1.36
N LYS A 3 -13.32 7.55 0.13
CA LYS A 3 -12.69 6.96 -1.08
C LYS A 3 -11.21 6.62 -0.85
N VAL A 4 -10.49 7.46 -0.10
CA VAL A 4 -9.07 7.29 0.27
C VAL A 4 -8.80 5.97 1.00
N ARG A 5 -9.69 5.57 1.94
CA ARG A 5 -9.49 4.33 2.70
C ARG A 5 -9.68 3.10 1.80
N ILE A 6 -10.59 3.16 0.84
CA ILE A 6 -10.81 2.09 -0.14
C ILE A 6 -9.57 1.94 -1.03
N THR A 7 -8.98 3.06 -1.47
CA THR A 7 -7.73 3.04 -2.24
C THR A 7 -6.57 2.48 -1.43
N GLY A 8 -6.43 2.86 -0.15
CA GLY A 8 -5.42 2.32 0.75
C GLY A 8 -5.56 0.81 0.97
N LEU A 9 -6.80 0.32 1.10
CA LEU A 9 -7.10 -1.11 1.25
C LEU A 9 -6.72 -1.90 0.01
N GLY A 10 -6.99 -1.36 -1.18
CA GLY A 10 -6.57 -1.96 -2.45
C GLY A 10 -5.04 -2.03 -2.60
N LEU A 11 -4.34 -0.94 -2.26
CA LEU A 11 -2.87 -0.91 -2.28
C LEU A 11 -2.27 -1.95 -1.33
N LEU A 12 -2.85 -2.07 -0.14
CA LEU A 12 -2.40 -3.02 0.87
C LEU A 12 -2.55 -4.48 0.39
N ALA A 13 -3.70 -4.80 -0.23
CA ALA A 13 -3.95 -6.14 -0.76
C ALA A 13 -2.95 -6.53 -1.85
N ILE A 14 -2.59 -5.59 -2.73
CA ILE A 14 -1.58 -5.81 -3.78
C ILE A 14 -0.19 -5.98 -3.16
N GLY A 15 0.18 -5.15 -2.20
CA GLY A 15 1.46 -5.23 -1.49
C GLY A 15 1.65 -6.59 -0.82
N ILE A 16 0.66 -7.06 -0.05
CA ILE A 16 0.72 -8.36 0.63
C ILE A 16 0.78 -9.52 -0.38
N SER A 17 0.00 -9.44 -1.47
CA SER A 17 0.00 -10.48 -2.51
C SER A 17 1.37 -10.61 -3.19
N LEU A 18 2.07 -9.50 -3.42
CA LEU A 18 3.41 -9.50 -3.99
C LEU A 18 4.45 -10.16 -3.09
N ILE A 19 4.34 -10.00 -1.76
CA ILE A 19 5.22 -10.67 -0.78
C ILE A 19 5.11 -12.19 -0.90
N SER A 20 3.90 -12.73 -1.10
CA SER A 20 3.69 -14.18 -1.20
C SER A 20 3.94 -14.78 -2.57
N LEU A 21 3.91 -13.99 -3.66
CA LEU A 21 3.98 -14.50 -5.03
C LEU A 21 5.35 -14.32 -5.68
N PHE A 22 6.14 -13.33 -5.25
CA PHE A 22 7.41 -12.99 -5.90
C PHE A 22 8.56 -12.97 -4.89
N GLU A 23 9.41 -13.98 -4.97
CA GLU A 23 10.65 -14.04 -4.22
C GLU A 23 11.79 -13.42 -5.05
N GLY A 24 12.17 -12.20 -4.68
CA GLY A 24 13.28 -11.47 -5.29
C GLY A 24 13.49 -10.13 -4.59
N ASP A 25 14.74 -9.68 -4.47
CA ASP A 25 15.09 -8.45 -3.72
C ASP A 25 14.28 -7.23 -4.17
N LEU A 26 14.12 -7.05 -5.48
CA LEU A 26 13.32 -5.96 -6.06
C LEU A 26 11.83 -6.09 -5.72
N ALA A 27 11.30 -7.31 -5.69
CA ALA A 27 9.90 -7.56 -5.36
C ALA A 27 9.64 -7.30 -3.87
N GLY A 28 10.58 -7.69 -2.99
CA GLY A 28 10.51 -7.40 -1.55
C GLY A 28 10.49 -5.90 -1.26
N ILE A 29 11.36 -5.13 -1.93
CA ILE A 29 11.40 -3.66 -1.80
C ILE A 29 10.09 -3.03 -2.27
N ALA A 30 9.60 -3.42 -3.46
CA ALA A 30 8.36 -2.89 -4.01
C ALA A 30 7.14 -3.24 -3.14
N ALA A 31 7.08 -4.46 -2.64
CA ALA A 31 6.01 -4.92 -1.79
C ALA A 31 6.02 -4.23 -0.41
N GLY A 32 7.20 -3.98 0.16
CA GLY A 32 7.36 -3.19 1.37
C GLY A 32 6.86 -1.75 1.21
N LEU A 33 7.21 -1.09 0.10
CA LEU A 33 6.74 0.27 -0.22
C LEU A 33 5.21 0.33 -0.40
N LEU A 34 4.64 -0.62 -1.15
CA LEU A 34 3.20 -0.69 -1.38
C LEU A 34 2.42 -0.97 -0.10
N THR A 35 2.93 -1.88 0.73
CA THR A 35 2.33 -2.20 2.03
C THR A 35 2.41 -0.98 2.96
N GLY A 36 3.56 -0.32 3.04
CA GLY A 36 3.75 0.89 3.85
C GLY A 36 2.84 2.05 3.42
N LEU A 37 2.69 2.29 2.11
CA LEU A 37 1.76 3.29 1.55
C LEU A 37 0.30 2.93 1.83
N GLY A 38 -0.08 1.65 1.69
CA GLY A 38 -1.42 1.16 2.01
C GLY A 38 -1.79 1.39 3.47
N ILE A 39 -0.90 1.04 4.41
CA ILE A 39 -1.08 1.29 5.84
C ILE A 39 -1.15 2.80 6.10
N GLY A 40 -0.22 3.58 5.55
CA GLY A 40 -0.18 5.03 5.70
C GLY A 40 -1.49 5.71 5.30
N LEU A 41 -2.07 5.30 4.16
CA LEU A 41 -3.36 5.80 3.67
C LEU A 41 -4.55 5.37 4.52
N LEU A 42 -4.53 4.16 5.07
CA LEU A 42 -5.58 3.67 5.97
C LEU A 42 -5.56 4.41 7.31
N VAL A 43 -4.37 4.62 7.87
CA VAL A 43 -4.14 5.29 9.15
C VAL A 43 -4.44 6.79 9.05
N THR A 44 -3.86 7.49 8.08
CA THR A 44 -4.07 8.93 7.93
C THR A 44 -5.43 9.29 7.35
N GLY A 45 -6.05 8.38 6.59
CA GLY A 45 -7.37 8.59 5.98
C GLY A 45 -7.46 9.79 5.02
N ARG A 46 -6.32 10.42 4.70
CA ARG A 46 -6.19 11.60 3.86
C ARG A 46 -4.96 11.47 2.97
N LEU A 47 -5.18 11.52 1.66
CA LEU A 47 -4.14 11.83 0.68
C LEU A 47 -3.81 13.32 0.82
N ARG A 48 -2.98 13.68 1.82
CA ARG A 48 -2.30 14.98 1.81
C ARG A 48 -1.15 14.90 0.79
N PHE A 49 -1.48 14.89 -0.49
CA PHE A 49 -0.58 15.48 -1.47
C PHE A 49 -0.55 16.97 -1.13
N GLN A 50 0.43 17.41 -0.33
CA GLN A 50 0.73 18.83 -0.25
C GLN A 50 1.10 19.26 -1.66
N LYS A 51 0.27 20.13 -2.20
CA LYS A 51 0.38 20.67 -3.55
C LYS A 51 1.53 21.67 -3.61
#